data_AF-A0A9D8MPR8-F1
#
_entry.id   AF-A0A9D8MPR8-F1
#
_cell.length_a   1.000
_cell.length_b   1.000
_cell.length_c   1.000
_cell.angle_alpha   90.00
_cell.angle_beta   90.00
_cell.angle_gamma   90.00
#
_symmetry.space_group_name_H-M   'P 1'
#
loop_
_entity.id
_entity.type
_entity.pdbx_description
1 polymer ?
#
loop_
_entity_poly.entity_id
_entity_poly.type
_entity_poly.pdbx_seq_one_letter_code
_entity_poly.pdbx_strand_id
1 'polypeptide(L)'
;MSERPEKRWLLLLFAAILALYFVSEAFLRQATVARINPAAVAMDEILAGLPDPIRNRISFRITLLQLQSSLKNAGSPGSKAAALCALASFHEAEKTGEHMPYYREVLAAYKDQPEAYPVYIRFLFEPEGRNEGVTEAMFHEYQKKLPAEEKFYAWTSAYNKLRGLEDEFTPNADRIARFLAPLNDIPDPPFLEYSPLFAELARFARLSGRGEMAEAAMKTADQCAYKRSVTEFLMQQEEDRKYREEMENRKTGI
;
A
#
# COMPACT_ATOMS: atom_id res chain seq x y z
N MET A 1 -64.95 -8.75 -21.08
CA MET A 1 -64.34 -7.43 -21.37
C MET A 1 -63.23 -7.67 -22.39
N SER A 2 -63.49 -7.37 -23.66
CA SER A 2 -62.55 -7.58 -24.76
C SER A 2 -61.72 -6.30 -24.95
N GLU A 3 -60.43 -6.36 -24.62
CA GLU A 3 -59.48 -5.31 -24.93
C GLU A 3 -59.32 -5.22 -26.46
N ARG A 4 -59.76 -4.09 -27.04
CA ARG A 4 -59.72 -3.89 -28.49
C ARG A 4 -58.26 -3.95 -29.00
N PRO A 5 -57.98 -4.73 -30.07
CA PRO A 5 -56.63 -4.88 -30.65
C PRO A 5 -56.04 -3.56 -31.16
N GLU A 6 -56.89 -2.56 -31.39
CA GLU A 6 -56.54 -1.20 -31.83
C GLU A 6 -55.72 -0.39 -30.82
N LYS A 7 -55.53 -0.84 -29.58
CA LYS A 7 -54.69 -0.12 -28.59
C LYS A 7 -53.31 -0.76 -28.39
N ARG A 8 -53.12 -2.01 -28.82
CA ARG A 8 -51.87 -2.75 -28.66
C ARG A 8 -50.77 -2.23 -29.59
N TRP A 9 -51.12 -1.81 -30.80
CA TRP A 9 -50.16 -1.22 -31.73
C TRP A 9 -49.67 0.16 -31.25
N LEU A 10 -50.51 0.95 -30.60
CA LEU A 10 -50.12 2.22 -29.97
C LEU A 10 -49.12 2.01 -28.83
N LEU A 11 -49.33 0.98 -28.01
CA LEU A 11 -48.38 0.61 -26.94
C LEU A 11 -47.04 0.13 -27.50
N LEU A 12 -47.06 -0.67 -28.56
CA LEU A 12 -45.83 -1.12 -29.25
C LEU A 12 -45.09 0.05 -29.90
N LEU A 13 -45.81 0.99 -30.54
CA LEU A 13 -45.25 2.19 -31.13
C LEU A 13 -44.61 3.09 -30.07
N PHE A 14 -45.30 3.29 -28.94
CA PHE A 14 -44.80 4.07 -27.82
C PHE A 14 -43.54 3.44 -27.20
N ALA A 15 -43.53 2.12 -27.00
CA ALA A 15 -42.36 1.39 -26.52
C ALA A 15 -41.17 1.48 -27.50
N ALA A 16 -41.43 1.40 -28.80
CA ALA A 16 -40.40 1.55 -29.83
C ALA A 16 -39.81 2.97 -29.84
N ILE A 17 -40.64 4.01 -29.70
CA ILE A 17 -40.18 5.41 -29.62
C ILE A 17 -39.32 5.64 -28.37
N LEU A 18 -39.73 5.10 -27.22
CA LEU A 18 -38.93 5.16 -25.99
C LEU A 18 -37.59 4.44 -26.16
N ALA A 19 -37.59 3.23 -26.73
CA ALA A 19 -36.36 2.51 -27.00
C ALA A 19 -35.43 3.29 -27.95
N LEU A 20 -35.99 3.90 -29.00
CA LEU A 20 -35.24 4.73 -29.94
C LEU A 20 -34.62 5.95 -29.24
N TYR A 21 -35.38 6.60 -28.37
CA TYR A 21 -34.92 7.72 -27.56
C TYR A 21 -33.74 7.30 -26.68
N PHE A 22 -33.87 6.24 -25.89
CA PHE A 22 -32.81 5.77 -25.00
C PHE A 22 -31.56 5.29 -25.77
N VAL A 23 -31.73 4.62 -26.91
CA VAL A 23 -30.62 4.22 -27.76
C VAL A 23 -29.92 5.45 -28.34
N SER A 24 -30.67 6.45 -28.81
CA SER A 24 -30.10 7.70 -29.33
C SER A 24 -29.34 8.49 -28.25
N GLU A 25 -29.86 8.54 -27.02
CA GLU A 25 -29.17 9.18 -25.89
C GLU A 25 -27.89 8.43 -25.52
N ALA A 26 -27.92 7.09 -25.53
CA ALA A 26 -26.75 6.27 -25.26
C ALA A 26 -25.65 6.48 -26.33
N PHE A 27 -26.02 6.52 -27.61
CA PHE A 27 -25.09 6.84 -28.70
C PHE A 27 -24.55 8.26 -28.60
N LEU A 28 -25.39 9.25 -28.27
CA LEU A 28 -24.95 10.65 -28.09
C LEU A 28 -24.01 10.79 -26.89
N ARG A 29 -24.25 10.10 -25.77
CA ARG A 29 -23.31 10.05 -24.64
C ARG A 29 -21.99 9.43 -25.04
N GLN A 30 -22.01 8.27 -25.71
CA GLN A 30 -20.78 7.62 -26.16
C GLN A 30 -20.01 8.48 -27.18
N ALA A 31 -20.70 9.11 -28.12
CA ALA A 31 -20.08 10.02 -29.09
C ALA A 31 -19.50 11.28 -28.42
N THR A 32 -20.18 11.81 -27.40
CA THR A 32 -19.68 12.95 -26.62
C THR A 32 -18.43 12.55 -25.84
N VAL A 33 -18.44 11.38 -25.18
CA VAL A 33 -17.28 10.84 -24.46
C VAL A 33 -16.12 10.51 -25.40
N ALA A 34 -16.39 9.95 -26.58
CA ALA A 34 -15.38 9.63 -27.59
C ALA A 34 -14.75 10.89 -28.24
N ARG A 35 -15.45 12.04 -28.22
CA ARG A 35 -14.94 13.33 -28.70
C ARG A 35 -14.17 14.13 -27.65
N ILE A 36 -14.24 13.76 -26.37
CA ILE A 36 -13.35 14.32 -25.36
C ILE A 36 -11.97 13.77 -25.66
N ASN A 37 -11.11 14.59 -26.27
CA ASN A 37 -9.72 14.24 -26.50
C ASN A 37 -9.02 14.21 -25.13
N PRO A 38 -8.67 13.02 -24.58
CA PRO A 38 -8.14 12.93 -23.22
C PRO A 38 -6.79 13.65 -23.07
N ALA A 39 -6.10 13.86 -24.18
CA ALA A 39 -4.83 14.59 -24.25
C ALA A 39 -5.00 16.12 -24.30
N ALA A 40 -6.19 16.64 -24.62
CA ALA A 40 -6.44 18.09 -24.74
C ALA A 40 -7.19 18.68 -23.54
N VAL A 41 -7.65 17.84 -22.62
CA VAL A 41 -8.36 18.24 -21.41
C VAL A 41 -7.74 17.46 -20.27
N ALA A 42 -6.63 17.98 -19.73
CA ALA A 42 -6.03 17.39 -18.54
C ALA A 42 -7.06 17.48 -17.41
N MET A 43 -7.33 16.36 -16.74
CA MET A 43 -8.25 16.33 -15.59
C MET A 43 -7.87 17.39 -14.55
N ASP A 44 -6.58 17.69 -14.45
CA ASP A 44 -6.01 18.74 -13.59
C ASP A 44 -6.49 20.16 -13.95
N GLU A 45 -6.69 20.47 -15.23
CA GLU A 45 -7.21 21.77 -15.68
C GLU A 45 -8.70 21.94 -15.35
N ILE A 46 -9.49 20.86 -15.48
CA ILE A 46 -10.90 20.85 -15.06
C ILE A 46 -10.98 21.02 -13.54
N LEU A 47 -10.15 20.29 -12.80
CA LEU A 47 -10.13 20.32 -11.34
C LEU A 47 -9.68 21.69 -10.79
N ALA A 48 -8.71 22.33 -11.45
CA ALA A 48 -8.22 23.66 -11.07
C ALA A 48 -9.30 24.76 -11.15
N GLY A 49 -10.26 24.63 -12.08
CA GLY A 49 -11.39 25.56 -12.21
C GLY A 49 -12.50 25.40 -11.18
N LEU A 50 -12.46 24.34 -10.36
CA LEU A 50 -13.50 24.04 -9.37
C LEU A 50 -13.16 24.59 -7.99
N PRO A 51 -14.18 25.04 -7.20
CA PRO A 51 -13.99 25.37 -5.79
C PRO A 51 -13.38 24.20 -5.00
N ASP A 52 -12.48 24.48 -4.06
CA ASP A 52 -11.72 23.48 -3.30
C ASP A 52 -12.59 22.35 -2.70
N PRO A 53 -13.78 22.60 -2.10
CA PRO A 53 -14.60 21.52 -1.55
C PRO A 53 -15.07 20.52 -2.61
N ILE A 54 -15.34 20.99 -3.82
CA ILE A 54 -15.78 20.16 -4.94
C ILE A 54 -14.57 19.41 -5.53
N ARG A 55 -13.45 20.11 -5.72
CA ARG A 55 -12.20 19.52 -6.20
C ARG A 55 -11.72 18.38 -5.31
N ASN A 56 -11.70 18.60 -3.99
CA ASN A 56 -11.27 17.59 -3.02
C ASN A 56 -12.20 16.37 -3.05
N ARG A 57 -13.51 16.59 -3.12
CA ARG A 57 -14.50 15.49 -3.20
C ARG A 57 -14.36 14.67 -4.49
N ILE A 58 -14.09 15.32 -5.62
CA ILE A 58 -13.88 14.64 -6.90
C ILE A 58 -12.55 13.87 -6.86
N SER A 59 -11.48 14.50 -6.38
CA SER A 59 -10.15 13.88 -6.27
C SER A 59 -10.19 12.65 -5.35
N PHE A 60 -10.88 12.74 -4.22
CA PHE A 60 -11.14 11.62 -3.33
C PHE A 60 -11.82 10.46 -4.07
N ARG A 61 -12.90 10.74 -4.80
CA ARG A 61 -13.65 9.71 -5.54
C ARG A 61 -12.84 9.07 -6.65
N ILE A 62 -12.07 9.85 -7.40
CA ILE A 62 -11.21 9.35 -8.48
C ILE A 62 -10.16 8.40 -7.88
N THR A 63 -9.48 8.85 -6.82
CA THR A 63 -8.44 8.06 -6.14
C THR A 63 -9.03 6.77 -5.57
N LEU A 64 -10.19 6.84 -4.91
CA LEU A 64 -10.88 5.68 -4.38
C LEU A 64 -11.23 4.67 -5.48
N LEU A 65 -11.76 5.13 -6.61
CA LEU A 65 -12.08 4.26 -7.75
C LEU A 65 -10.84 3.61 -8.36
N GLN A 66 -9.72 4.33 -8.44
CA GLN A 66 -8.44 3.79 -8.90
C GLN A 66 -7.92 2.69 -7.97
N LEU A 67 -7.98 2.92 -6.65
CA LEU A 67 -7.56 1.93 -5.65
C LEU A 67 -8.48 0.69 -5.67
N GLN A 68 -9.80 0.87 -5.76
CA GLN A 68 -10.76 -0.22 -5.90
C GLN A 68 -10.56 -1.01 -7.20
N SER A 69 -10.26 -0.33 -8.29
CA SER A 69 -9.92 -1.00 -9.56
C SER A 69 -8.62 -1.80 -9.42
N SER A 70 -7.62 -1.26 -8.72
CA SER A 70 -6.36 -1.96 -8.48
C SER A 70 -6.58 -3.23 -7.66
N LEU A 71 -7.43 -3.19 -6.63
CA LEU A 71 -7.81 -4.38 -5.86
C LEU A 71 -8.54 -5.42 -6.73
N LYS A 72 -9.46 -4.99 -7.62
CA LYS A 72 -10.17 -5.90 -8.52
C LYS A 72 -9.25 -6.58 -9.54
N ASN A 73 -8.22 -5.86 -10.00
CA ASN A 73 -7.27 -6.34 -10.99
C ASN A 73 -6.08 -7.11 -10.37
N ALA A 74 -5.96 -7.12 -9.04
CA ALA A 74 -4.89 -7.80 -8.32
C ALA A 74 -5.00 -9.33 -8.46
N GLY A 75 -4.10 -9.92 -9.24
CA GLY A 75 -4.09 -11.35 -9.55
C GLY A 75 -3.34 -12.22 -8.54
N SER A 76 -2.32 -11.67 -7.87
CA SER A 76 -1.49 -12.42 -6.91
C SER A 76 -1.85 -12.09 -5.45
N PRO A 77 -1.59 -13.00 -4.50
CA PRO A 77 -1.79 -12.73 -3.07
C PRO A 77 -1.08 -11.46 -2.58
N GLY A 78 0.19 -11.25 -2.96
CA GLY A 78 0.95 -10.03 -2.63
C GLY A 78 0.31 -8.77 -3.21
N SER A 79 -0.10 -8.80 -4.49
CA SER A 79 -0.79 -7.65 -5.11
C SER A 79 -2.13 -7.32 -4.44
N LYS A 80 -2.84 -8.32 -3.93
CA LYS A 80 -4.08 -8.12 -3.16
C LYS A 80 -3.79 -7.52 -1.79
N ALA A 81 -2.77 -8.03 -1.09
CA ALA A 81 -2.33 -7.48 0.19
C ALA A 81 -1.92 -6.00 0.05
N ALA A 82 -1.13 -5.68 -0.99
CA ALA A 82 -0.71 -4.32 -1.30
C ALA A 82 -1.91 -3.40 -1.59
N ALA A 83 -2.85 -3.84 -2.44
CA ALA A 83 -4.02 -3.06 -2.79
C ALA A 83 -4.97 -2.81 -1.59
N LEU A 84 -5.15 -3.83 -0.73
CA LEU A 84 -5.91 -3.69 0.51
C LEU A 84 -5.23 -2.71 1.48
N CYS A 85 -3.91 -2.81 1.67
CA CYS A 85 -3.16 -1.87 2.50
C CYS A 85 -3.26 -0.43 1.97
N ALA A 86 -3.17 -0.24 0.65
CA ALA A 86 -3.31 1.07 0.02
C ALA A 86 -4.71 1.68 0.24
N LEU A 87 -5.78 0.87 0.10
CA LEU A 87 -7.13 1.30 0.42
C LEU A 87 -7.27 1.67 1.91
N ALA A 88 -6.72 0.84 2.79
CA ALA A 88 -6.76 1.09 4.23
C ALA A 88 -6.08 2.42 4.59
N SER A 89 -4.85 2.63 4.11
CA SER A 89 -4.09 3.86 4.35
C SER A 89 -4.77 5.10 3.75
N PHE A 90 -5.42 4.97 2.59
CA PHE A 90 -6.19 6.06 2.00
C PHE A 90 -7.39 6.45 2.86
N HIS A 91 -8.19 5.49 3.31
CA HIS A 91 -9.33 5.73 4.21
C HIS A 91 -8.91 6.30 5.58
N GLU A 92 -7.75 5.88 6.07
CA GLU A 92 -7.14 6.39 7.31
C GLU A 92 -6.71 7.86 7.16
N ALA A 93 -6.02 8.21 6.08
CA ALA A 93 -5.61 9.58 5.78
C ALA A 93 -6.82 10.53 5.63
N GLU A 94 -7.88 10.04 4.99
CA GLU A 94 -9.12 10.77 4.76
C GLU A 94 -10.09 10.71 5.95
N LYS A 95 -9.70 10.05 7.05
CA LYS A 95 -10.47 9.93 8.30
C LYS A 95 -11.90 9.43 8.11
N THR A 96 -12.12 8.51 7.16
CA THR A 96 -13.47 8.01 6.86
C THR A 96 -13.91 6.92 7.85
N GLY A 97 -12.98 6.33 8.61
CA GLY A 97 -13.25 5.23 9.54
C GLY A 97 -13.40 3.85 8.89
N GLU A 98 -13.21 3.75 7.56
CA GLU A 98 -13.37 2.51 6.80
C GLU A 98 -12.05 1.75 6.57
N HIS A 99 -10.96 2.13 7.25
CA HIS A 99 -9.64 1.51 7.09
C HIS A 99 -9.54 0.11 7.73
N MET A 100 -10.21 -0.11 8.87
CA MET A 100 -10.08 -1.33 9.67
C MET A 100 -10.50 -2.63 8.96
N PRO A 101 -11.63 -2.68 8.22
CA PRO A 101 -12.01 -3.89 7.49
C PRO A 101 -10.92 -4.37 6.53
N TYR A 102 -10.27 -3.46 5.82
CA TYR A 102 -9.19 -3.79 4.88
C TYR A 102 -7.96 -4.35 5.60
N TYR A 103 -7.54 -3.73 6.71
CA TYR A 103 -6.42 -4.25 7.51
C TYR A 103 -6.71 -5.65 8.08
N ARG A 104 -7.93 -5.89 8.56
CA ARG A 104 -8.35 -7.21 9.04
C ARG A 104 -8.33 -8.27 7.95
N GLU A 105 -8.78 -7.92 6.74
CA GLU A 105 -8.75 -8.84 5.61
C GLU A 105 -7.32 -9.26 5.25
N VAL A 106 -6.37 -8.32 5.28
CA VAL A 106 -4.95 -8.63 5.08
C VAL A 106 -4.42 -9.58 6.15
N LEU A 107 -4.72 -9.33 7.43
CA LEU A 107 -4.28 -10.22 8.51
C LEU A 107 -4.90 -11.63 8.41
N ALA A 108 -6.16 -11.72 7.95
CA ALA A 108 -6.86 -12.99 7.85
C ALA A 108 -6.37 -13.85 6.66
N ALA A 109 -6.19 -13.25 5.48
CA ALA A 109 -5.95 -13.98 4.24
C ALA A 109 -4.52 -13.85 3.69
N TYR A 110 -3.79 -12.81 4.07
CA TYR A 110 -2.53 -12.42 3.43
C TYR A 110 -1.40 -12.09 4.42
N LYS A 111 -1.49 -12.51 5.69
CA LYS A 111 -0.51 -12.21 6.75
C LYS A 111 0.95 -12.58 6.44
N ASP A 112 1.17 -13.59 5.60
CA ASP A 112 2.52 -14.06 5.25
C ASP A 112 3.09 -13.35 4.02
N GLN A 113 2.35 -12.42 3.41
CA GLN A 113 2.83 -11.64 2.26
C GLN A 113 3.75 -10.50 2.72
N PRO A 114 4.81 -10.16 1.97
CA PRO A 114 5.69 -9.05 2.30
C PRO A 114 4.97 -7.70 2.43
N GLU A 115 3.90 -7.51 1.68
CA GLU A 115 3.13 -6.26 1.65
C GLU A 115 2.18 -6.12 2.86
N ALA A 116 2.10 -7.13 3.72
CA ALA A 116 1.27 -7.10 4.93
C ALA A 116 1.91 -6.33 6.11
N TYR A 117 3.17 -5.91 6.01
CA TYR A 117 3.88 -5.24 7.12
C TYR A 117 3.15 -4.00 7.69
N PRO A 118 2.44 -3.16 6.90
CA PRO A 118 1.71 -2.01 7.45
C PRO A 118 0.63 -2.43 8.45
N VAL A 119 0.02 -3.61 8.24
CA VAL A 119 -1.04 -4.16 9.10
C VAL A 119 -0.47 -4.58 10.45
N TYR A 120 0.68 -5.25 10.45
CA TYR A 120 1.37 -5.59 11.69
C TYR A 120 1.69 -4.33 12.49
N ILE A 121 2.27 -3.33 11.86
CA ILE A 121 2.65 -2.07 12.51
C ILE A 121 1.43 -1.34 13.08
N ARG A 122 0.35 -1.23 12.31
CA ARG A 122 -0.92 -0.65 12.76
C ARG A 122 -1.42 -1.36 14.02
N PHE A 123 -1.50 -2.69 14.00
CA PHE A 123 -2.05 -3.44 15.12
C PHE A 123 -1.12 -3.54 16.35
N LEU A 124 0.20 -3.44 16.16
CA LEU A 124 1.18 -3.41 17.25
C LEU A 124 1.11 -2.12 18.08
N PHE A 125 0.99 -0.97 17.40
CA PHE A 125 1.23 0.32 18.04
C PHE A 125 -0.05 1.14 18.25
N GLU A 126 -1.13 0.84 17.53
CA GLU A 126 -2.32 1.67 17.57
C GLU A 126 -3.41 1.10 18.48
N PRO A 127 -4.08 1.94 19.30
CA PRO A 127 -5.05 1.48 20.29
C PRO A 127 -6.17 0.60 19.71
N GLU A 128 -6.68 0.99 18.54
CA GLU A 128 -7.77 0.32 17.84
C GLU A 128 -7.42 -1.11 17.40
N GLY A 129 -6.12 -1.38 17.23
CA GLY A 129 -5.59 -2.65 16.72
C GLY A 129 -5.21 -3.67 17.79
N ARG A 130 -5.11 -3.27 19.06
CA ARG A 130 -4.58 -4.16 20.12
C ARG A 130 -5.44 -5.40 20.36
N ASN A 131 -6.73 -5.33 20.06
CA ASN A 131 -7.66 -6.45 20.24
C ASN A 131 -7.53 -7.52 19.15
N GLU A 132 -6.78 -7.26 18.08
CA GLU A 132 -6.58 -8.20 16.97
C GLU A 132 -5.51 -9.27 17.28
N GLY A 133 -4.89 -9.22 18.46
CA GLY A 133 -3.98 -10.25 18.96
C GLY A 133 -2.58 -10.23 18.32
N VAL A 134 -2.23 -9.18 17.56
CA VAL A 134 -0.88 -9.02 17.00
C VAL A 134 0.11 -8.66 18.11
N THR A 135 1.21 -9.41 18.19
CA THR A 135 2.26 -9.22 19.21
C THR A 135 3.61 -8.91 18.58
N GLU A 136 4.54 -8.32 19.35
CA GLU A 136 5.92 -8.08 18.90
C GLU A 136 6.59 -9.39 18.43
N ALA A 137 6.32 -10.51 19.11
CA ALA A 137 6.81 -11.83 18.70
C ALA A 137 6.31 -12.23 17.31
N MET A 138 5.02 -11.99 16.99
CA MET A 138 4.48 -12.27 15.66
C MET A 138 5.13 -11.39 14.59
N PHE A 139 5.41 -10.12 14.90
CA PHE A 139 6.14 -9.23 14.00
C PHE A 139 7.57 -9.70 13.75
N HIS A 140 8.29 -10.12 14.80
CA HIS A 140 9.64 -10.64 14.66
C HIS A 140 9.68 -11.95 13.84
N GLU A 141 8.70 -12.84 14.00
CA GLU A 141 8.57 -14.04 13.16
C GLU A 141 8.22 -13.68 11.70
N TYR A 142 7.37 -12.69 11.50
CA TYR A 142 7.05 -12.17 10.17
C TYR A 142 8.29 -11.58 9.47
N GLN A 143 9.08 -10.77 10.18
CA GLN A 143 10.34 -10.19 9.68
C GLN A 143 11.32 -11.24 9.13
N LYS A 144 11.35 -12.45 9.69
CA LYS A 144 12.23 -13.52 9.20
C LYS A 144 11.87 -14.02 7.80
N LYS A 145 10.61 -13.88 7.39
CA LYS A 145 10.08 -14.35 6.10
C LYS A 145 10.24 -13.32 4.98
N LEU A 146 10.56 -12.08 5.32
CA LEU A 146 10.63 -11.00 4.35
C LEU A 146 11.89 -11.08 3.48
N PRO A 147 11.77 -10.75 2.17
CA PRO A 147 12.90 -10.39 1.33
C PRO A 147 13.74 -9.28 1.97
N ALA A 148 15.01 -9.21 1.58
CA ALA A 148 15.98 -8.28 2.16
C ALA A 148 15.52 -6.81 2.08
N GLU A 149 15.00 -6.41 0.93
CA GLU A 149 14.53 -5.07 0.62
C GLU A 149 13.31 -4.67 1.46
N GLU A 150 12.31 -5.56 1.57
CA GLU A 150 11.09 -5.33 2.34
C GLU A 150 11.34 -5.35 3.86
N LYS A 151 12.28 -6.21 4.30
CA LYS A 151 12.69 -6.32 5.70
C LYS A 151 13.18 -4.99 6.24
N PHE A 152 13.96 -4.25 5.45
CA PHE A 152 14.41 -2.92 5.84
C PHE A 152 13.20 -2.01 6.08
N TYR A 153 12.33 -1.84 5.08
CA TYR A 153 11.16 -0.95 5.16
C TYR A 153 10.23 -1.28 6.33
N ALA A 154 9.99 -2.56 6.59
CA ALA A 154 9.20 -3.01 7.73
C ALA A 154 9.85 -2.62 9.07
N TRP A 155 11.18 -2.78 9.22
CA TRP A 155 11.89 -2.39 10.44
C TRP A 155 11.86 -0.88 10.69
N THR A 156 12.18 -0.06 9.68
CA THR A 156 12.16 1.41 9.84
C THR A 156 10.76 1.90 10.18
N SER A 157 9.74 1.39 9.48
CA SER A 157 8.36 1.80 9.70
C SER A 157 7.90 1.46 11.13
N ALA A 158 8.25 0.26 11.62
CA ALA A 158 7.91 -0.16 12.97
C ALA A 158 8.66 0.63 14.03
N TYR A 159 9.97 0.87 13.84
CA TYR A 159 10.78 1.70 14.74
C TYR A 159 10.26 3.14 14.82
N ASN A 160 9.93 3.75 13.68
CA ASN A 160 9.41 5.12 13.63
C ASN A 160 8.06 5.22 14.36
N LYS A 161 7.17 4.25 14.18
CA LYS A 161 5.90 4.19 14.91
C LYS A 161 6.11 3.97 16.41
N LEU A 162 7.00 3.06 16.81
CA LEU A 162 7.36 2.85 18.21
C LEU A 162 7.87 4.15 18.86
N ARG A 163 8.77 4.87 18.19
CA ARG A 163 9.34 6.13 18.68
C ARG A 163 8.37 7.31 18.68
N GLY A 164 7.36 7.27 17.82
CA GLY A 164 6.31 8.28 17.75
C GLY A 164 5.16 8.04 18.73
N LEU A 165 5.23 7.02 19.59
CA LEU A 165 4.25 6.85 20.66
C LEU A 165 4.41 7.95 21.72
N GLU A 166 3.33 8.64 22.02
CA GLU A 166 3.27 9.73 22.99
C GLU A 166 2.54 9.29 24.28
N ASP A 167 2.58 10.16 25.30
CA ASP A 167 1.90 10.01 26.58
C ASP A 167 2.25 8.70 27.33
N GLU A 168 1.25 8.00 27.85
CA GLU A 168 1.37 6.77 28.63
C GLU A 168 2.01 5.60 27.87
N PHE A 169 2.14 5.72 26.54
CA PHE A 169 2.74 4.70 25.67
C PHE A 169 4.18 4.99 25.27
N THR A 170 4.74 6.14 25.70
CA THR A 170 6.12 6.54 25.41
C THR A 170 7.09 5.43 25.82
N PRO A 171 7.82 4.82 24.87
CA PRO A 171 8.67 3.69 25.19
C PRO A 171 9.94 4.16 25.92
N ASN A 172 10.28 3.47 27.01
CA ASN A 172 11.58 3.65 27.64
C ASN A 172 12.69 3.00 26.80
N ALA A 173 13.96 3.34 27.12
CA ALA A 173 15.12 2.82 26.40
C ALA A 173 15.17 1.28 26.34
N ASP A 174 14.79 0.60 27.44
CA ASP A 174 14.84 -0.87 27.51
C ASP A 174 13.78 -1.55 26.62
N ARG A 175 12.58 -0.95 26.50
CA ARG A 175 11.56 -1.43 25.55
C ARG A 175 12.07 -1.30 24.12
N ILE A 176 12.65 -0.16 23.74
CA ILE A 176 13.19 0.03 22.39
C ILE A 176 14.35 -0.95 22.13
N ALA A 177 15.27 -1.10 23.08
CA ALA A 177 16.38 -2.04 22.95
C ALA A 177 15.90 -3.49 22.79
N ARG A 178 14.88 -3.92 23.55
CA ARG A 178 14.29 -5.26 23.42
C ARG A 178 13.56 -5.46 22.10
N PHE A 179 12.81 -4.46 21.63
CA PHE A 179 12.12 -4.51 20.35
C PHE A 179 13.12 -4.64 19.18
N LEU A 180 14.22 -3.88 19.22
CA LEU A 180 15.24 -3.91 18.17
C LEU A 180 16.24 -5.06 18.30
N ALA A 181 16.30 -5.76 19.44
CA ALA A 181 17.28 -6.81 19.71
C ALA A 181 17.39 -7.87 18.60
N PRO A 182 16.30 -8.33 17.94
CA PRO A 182 16.39 -9.29 16.84
C PRO A 182 17.18 -8.80 15.62
N LEU A 183 17.48 -7.51 15.49
CA LEU A 183 18.37 -7.03 14.44
C LEU A 183 19.78 -7.63 14.57
N ASN A 184 20.24 -7.94 15.79
CA ASN A 184 21.53 -8.59 15.99
C ASN A 184 21.60 -10.03 15.45
N ASP A 185 20.45 -10.66 15.19
CA ASP A 185 20.39 -11.98 14.54
C ASP A 185 20.64 -11.88 13.01
N ILE A 186 20.84 -10.67 12.48
CA ILE A 186 21.18 -10.40 11.08
C ILE A 186 22.69 -10.07 11.02
N PRO A 187 23.57 -11.08 10.89
CA PRO A 187 25.02 -10.87 10.96
C PRO A 187 25.57 -10.11 9.75
N ASP A 188 24.89 -10.15 8.61
CA ASP A 188 25.33 -9.50 7.37
C ASP A 188 24.17 -8.75 6.67
N PRO A 189 23.74 -7.58 7.19
CA PRO A 189 22.61 -6.84 6.63
C PRO A 189 22.93 -6.34 5.22
N PRO A 190 22.11 -6.57 4.20
CA PRO A 190 22.54 -6.44 2.79
C PRO A 190 22.76 -5.00 2.30
N PHE A 191 22.24 -4.00 3.00
CA PHE A 191 22.19 -2.62 2.54
C PHE A 191 22.70 -1.63 3.58
N LEU A 192 23.17 -0.47 3.11
CA LEU A 192 23.73 0.57 3.99
C LEU A 192 22.68 1.20 4.91
N GLU A 193 21.41 1.21 4.52
CA GLU A 193 20.31 1.84 5.26
C GLU A 193 20.01 1.14 6.58
N TYR A 194 20.54 -0.07 6.79
CA TYR A 194 20.53 -0.71 8.10
C TYR A 194 21.41 0.00 9.13
N SER A 195 22.43 0.77 8.70
CA SER A 195 23.40 1.41 9.60
C SER A 195 22.73 2.30 10.66
N PRO A 196 21.80 3.22 10.33
CA PRO A 196 21.02 3.97 11.32
C PRO A 196 20.24 3.10 12.32
N LEU A 197 19.63 2.00 11.86
CA LEU A 197 18.86 1.10 12.74
C LEU A 197 19.75 0.41 13.77
N PHE A 198 20.93 -0.05 13.35
CA PHE A 198 21.92 -0.65 14.26
C PHE A 198 22.55 0.39 15.20
N ALA A 199 22.80 1.62 14.72
CA ALA A 199 23.27 2.71 15.58
C ALA A 199 22.24 3.06 16.67
N GLU A 200 20.95 3.04 16.33
CA GLU A 200 19.85 3.23 17.27
C GLU A 200 19.73 2.09 18.29
N LEU A 201 19.85 0.84 17.84
CA LEU A 201 19.95 -0.32 18.74
C LEU A 201 21.13 -0.15 19.70
N ALA A 202 22.32 0.22 19.20
CA ALA A 202 23.51 0.42 20.02
C ALA A 202 23.29 1.52 21.07
N ARG A 203 22.68 2.64 20.67
CA ARG A 203 22.35 3.76 21.57
C ARG A 203 21.44 3.30 22.71
N PHE A 204 20.31 2.66 22.39
CA PHE A 204 19.34 2.25 23.41
C PHE A 204 19.85 1.08 24.25
N ALA A 205 20.61 0.15 23.68
CA ALA A 205 21.27 -0.91 24.42
C ALA A 205 22.24 -0.36 25.47
N ARG A 206 23.04 0.68 25.16
CA ARG A 206 23.90 1.36 26.14
C ARG A 206 23.09 1.99 27.27
N LEU A 207 22.03 2.73 26.93
CA LEU A 207 21.15 3.37 27.92
C LEU A 207 20.45 2.36 28.83
N SER A 208 20.28 1.12 28.38
CA SER A 208 19.68 0.01 29.14
C SER A 208 20.70 -0.92 29.80
N GLY A 209 22.00 -0.59 29.80
CA GLY A 209 23.04 -1.40 30.44
C GLY A 209 23.40 -2.69 29.68
N ARG A 210 23.03 -2.81 28.41
CA ARG A 210 23.30 -3.98 27.54
C ARG A 210 24.56 -3.74 26.71
N GLY A 211 25.73 -3.67 27.37
CA GLY A 211 27.01 -3.30 26.76
C GLY A 211 27.42 -4.15 25.55
N GLU A 212 27.43 -5.47 25.70
CA GLU A 212 27.80 -6.41 24.62
C GLU A 212 26.91 -6.25 23.38
N MET A 213 25.60 -6.12 23.60
CA MET A 213 24.62 -5.88 22.54
C MET A 213 24.91 -4.57 21.80
N ALA A 214 25.30 -3.53 22.54
CA ALA A 214 25.61 -2.23 21.95
C ALA A 214 26.90 -2.25 21.13
N GLU A 215 27.93 -2.93 21.59
CA GLU A 215 29.19 -3.07 20.86
C GLU A 215 29.00 -3.87 19.57
N ALA A 216 28.28 -4.98 19.66
CA ALA A 216 27.93 -5.80 18.49
C ALA A 216 27.13 -4.99 17.46
N ALA A 217 26.08 -4.29 17.89
CA ALA A 217 25.26 -3.48 17.02
C ALA A 217 26.06 -2.34 16.36
N MET A 218 26.93 -1.66 17.11
CA MET A 218 27.78 -0.59 16.55
C MET A 218 28.74 -1.13 15.48
N LYS A 219 29.36 -2.29 15.72
CA LYS A 219 30.24 -2.93 14.74
C LYS A 219 29.49 -3.26 13.45
N THR A 220 28.26 -3.78 13.55
CA THR A 220 27.42 -4.05 12.38
C THR A 220 27.01 -2.75 11.67
N ALA A 221 26.72 -1.68 12.41
CA ALA A 221 26.40 -0.37 11.84
C ALA A 221 27.55 0.17 10.96
N ASP A 222 28.80 0.05 11.44
CA ASP A 222 29.99 0.47 10.71
C ASP A 222 30.20 -0.37 9.44
N GLN A 223 29.93 -1.69 9.50
CA GLN A 223 30.02 -2.57 8.34
C GLN A 223 28.99 -2.25 7.26
N CYS A 224 27.77 -1.86 7.66
CA CYS A 224 26.71 -1.48 6.72
C CYS A 224 27.10 -0.26 5.90
N ALA A 225 27.89 0.68 6.45
CA ALA A 225 28.28 1.91 5.75
C ALA A 225 29.04 1.68 4.44
N TYR A 226 29.62 0.49 4.23
CA TYR A 226 30.36 0.12 3.02
C TYR A 226 29.52 -0.67 1.99
N LYS A 227 28.24 -0.85 2.26
CA LYS A 227 27.33 -1.59 1.37
C LYS A 227 26.67 -0.66 0.38
N ARG A 228 26.10 -1.24 -0.67
CA ARG A 228 25.25 -0.50 -1.62
C ARG A 228 23.93 -0.11 -0.95
N SER A 229 23.28 0.91 -1.51
CA SER A 229 21.93 1.31 -1.09
C SER A 229 20.86 0.34 -1.58
N VAL A 230 19.72 0.32 -0.90
CA VAL A 230 18.50 -0.38 -1.38
C VAL A 230 18.09 0.19 -2.73
N THR A 231 18.16 1.52 -2.91
CA THR A 231 17.76 2.18 -4.16
C THR A 231 18.62 1.73 -5.34
N GLU A 232 19.95 1.73 -5.20
CA GLU A 232 20.85 1.24 -6.25
C GLU A 232 20.57 -0.23 -6.59
N PHE A 233 20.29 -1.06 -5.58
CA PHE A 233 19.95 -2.46 -5.80
C PHE A 233 18.65 -2.63 -6.60
N LEU A 234 17.59 -1.88 -6.25
CA LEU A 234 16.30 -1.94 -6.93
C LEU A 234 16.40 -1.43 -8.37
N MET A 235 17.15 -0.34 -8.59
CA MET A 235 17.41 0.18 -9.94
C MET A 235 18.11 -0.86 -10.81
N GLN A 236 19.16 -1.49 -10.29
CA GLN A 236 19.88 -2.54 -11.02
C GLN A 236 18.97 -3.75 -11.34
N GLN A 237 18.13 -4.17 -10.40
CA GLN A 237 17.14 -5.22 -10.66
C GLN A 237 16.17 -4.85 -11.79
N GLU A 238 15.71 -3.61 -11.83
CA GLU A 238 14.79 -3.14 -12.86
C GLU A 238 15.46 -3.08 -14.24
N GLU A 239 16.70 -2.60 -14.30
CA GLU A 239 17.52 -2.60 -15.52
C GLU A 239 17.76 -4.02 -16.04
N ASP A 240 18.15 -4.94 -15.15
CA ASP A 240 18.35 -6.36 -15.49
C ASP A 240 17.06 -7.01 -15.99
N ARG A 241 15.91 -6.67 -15.38
CA ARG A 241 14.60 -7.15 -15.83
C ARG A 241 14.27 -6.65 -17.24
N LYS A 242 14.41 -5.35 -17.48
CA LYS A 242 14.19 -4.74 -18.81
C LYS A 242 15.09 -5.37 -19.87
N TYR A 243 16.38 -5.56 -19.55
CA TYR A 243 17.32 -6.20 -20.46
C TYR A 243 16.92 -7.65 -20.79
N ARG A 244 16.46 -8.42 -19.80
CA ARG A 244 15.96 -9.79 -20.04
C ARG A 244 14.73 -9.81 -20.93
N GLU A 245 13.76 -8.93 -20.66
CA GLU A 245 12.54 -8.78 -21.48
C GLU A 245 12.89 -8.40 -22.93
N GLU A 246 13.82 -7.47 -23.13
CA GLU A 246 14.31 -7.11 -24.46
C GLU A 246 15.00 -8.27 -25.18
N MET A 247 15.81 -9.05 -24.45
CA MET A 247 16.51 -10.21 -25.02
C MET A 247 15.56 -11.37 -25.33
N GLU A 248 14.50 -11.55 -24.55
CA GLU A 248 13.43 -12.53 -24.82
C GLU A 248 12.59 -12.11 -26.03
N ASN A 249 12.20 -10.83 -26.11
CA ASN A 249 11.47 -10.30 -27.27
C ASN A 249 12.29 -10.41 -28.57
N ARG A 250 13.60 -10.17 -28.51
CA ARG A 250 14.52 -10.40 -29.65
C ARG A 250 14.64 -11.86 -30.06
N LYS A 251 14.44 -12.81 -29.14
CA LYS A 251 14.47 -14.26 -29.42
C LYS A 251 13.13 -14.79 -29.95
N THR A 252 12.01 -14.19 -29.55
CA THR A 252 10.67 -14.62 -29.96
C THR A 252 10.21 -14.02 -31.29
N GLY A 253 10.99 -13.11 -31.89
CA GLY A 253 10.76 -12.65 -33.27
C GLY A 253 9.45 -11.88 -33.44
N ILE A 254 9.15 -10.99 -32.49
CA ILE A 254 8.23 -9.86 -32.67
C ILE A 254 9.07 -8.61 -32.91
#